data_AF-A0A924K4L2-F1
#
_entry.id   AF-A0A924K4L2-F1
#
_cell.length_a   1.000
_cell.length_b   1.000
_cell.length_c   1.000
_cell.angle_alpha   90.00
_cell.angle_beta   90.00
_cell.angle_gamma   90.00
#
_symmetry.space_group_name_H-M   'P 1'
#
loop_
_entity.id
_entity.type
_entity.pdbx_description
1 polymer ?
#
loop_
_entity_poly.entity_id
_entity_poly.type
_entity_poly.pdbx_seq_one_letter_code
_entity_poly.pdbx_strand_id
1 'polypeptide(L)'
;MAGSADTIRGAAPITCPVCGGACPLLDVLDFHQSAVVEKTKPLPLSGEPIYYALCESCGFCFAPGICSWTKEQFEQKIYNEQYSLVDPHHIDHRPRGNAAMVLQMFGLPSPAIRHLDYGGGNGVLSRVLAEAGWQSTSYDPFVDRDLQPQTLGQFD
;
A
#
# COMPACT_ATOMS: atom_id res chain seq x y z
N MET A 1 2.79 -34.02 39.38
CA MET A 1 1.56 -33.63 38.66
C MET A 1 1.98 -32.78 37.48
N ALA A 2 2.27 -33.44 36.35
CA ALA A 2 2.66 -32.78 35.11
C ALA A 2 1.41 -32.16 34.48
N GLY A 3 1.32 -30.83 34.45
CA GLY A 3 0.31 -30.11 33.68
C GLY A 3 0.66 -30.20 32.20
N SER A 4 -0.24 -30.80 31.42
CA SER A 4 -0.06 -31.05 29.99
C SER A 4 0.12 -29.76 29.20
N ALA A 5 1.19 -29.71 28.41
CA ALA A 5 1.45 -28.67 27.42
C ALA A 5 0.59 -28.83 26.16
N ASP A 6 -0.71 -29.04 26.35
CA ASP A 6 -1.71 -29.07 25.28
C ASP A 6 -2.60 -27.85 25.44
N THR A 7 -2.43 -26.86 24.56
CA THR A 7 -3.49 -26.19 23.77
C THR A 7 -3.00 -24.81 23.28
N ILE A 8 -2.20 -24.79 22.21
CA ILE A 8 -2.30 -23.73 21.18
C ILE A 8 -2.38 -24.46 19.83
N ARG A 9 -3.51 -25.15 19.60
CA ARG A 9 -3.89 -25.66 18.28
C ARG A 9 -5.19 -24.94 17.92
N GLY A 10 -5.19 -24.14 16.86
CA GLY A 10 -6.45 -23.53 16.39
C GLY A 10 -6.36 -22.42 15.34
N ALA A 11 -5.19 -21.85 15.02
CA ALA A 11 -5.13 -20.88 13.93
C ALA A 11 -5.15 -21.61 12.57
N ALA A 12 -6.03 -21.19 11.66
CA ALA A 12 -6.01 -21.66 10.29
C ALA A 12 -4.63 -21.36 9.65
N PRO A 13 -4.10 -22.25 8.81
CA PRO A 13 -2.83 -22.01 8.15
C PRO A 13 -2.91 -20.77 7.26
N ILE A 14 -1.92 -19.89 7.36
CA ILE A 14 -1.83 -18.68 6.54
C ILE A 14 -1.26 -19.08 5.18
N THR A 15 -1.97 -18.73 4.11
CA THR A 15 -1.60 -19.01 2.72
C THR A 15 -1.13 -17.76 2.00
N CYS A 16 -0.11 -17.87 1.16
CA CYS A 16 0.41 -16.76 0.37
C CYS A 16 -0.63 -16.27 -0.66
N PRO A 17 -0.96 -14.97 -0.71
CA PRO A 17 -1.88 -14.44 -1.72
C PRO A 17 -1.27 -14.42 -3.13
N VAL A 18 0.06 -14.57 -3.25
CA VAL A 18 0.78 -14.54 -4.53
C VAL A 18 0.90 -15.93 -5.14
N CYS A 19 1.32 -16.94 -4.36
CA CYS A 19 1.63 -18.28 -4.88
C CYS A 19 0.87 -19.43 -4.21
N GLY A 20 0.05 -19.17 -3.19
CA GLY A 20 -0.66 -20.20 -2.42
C GLY A 20 0.19 -21.01 -1.44
N GLY A 21 1.52 -20.79 -1.38
CA GLY A 21 2.43 -21.47 -0.45
C GLY A 21 2.16 -21.18 1.03
N ALA A 22 2.77 -21.98 1.91
CA ALA A 22 2.65 -21.81 3.36
C ALA A 22 3.41 -20.54 3.83
N CYS A 23 2.81 -19.84 4.79
CA CYS A 23 3.36 -18.61 5.36
C CYS A 23 3.38 -18.70 6.89
N PRO A 24 4.45 -19.23 7.51
CA PRO A 24 4.61 -19.11 8.96
C PRO A 24 4.64 -17.63 9.40
N LEU A 25 4.25 -17.38 10.64
CA LEU A 25 4.44 -16.07 11.27
C LEU A 25 5.94 -15.77 11.34
N LEU A 26 6.31 -14.57 10.93
CA LEU A 26 7.68 -14.07 10.91
C LEU A 26 7.96 -13.23 12.17
N ASP A 27 7.17 -12.18 12.40
CA ASP A 27 7.38 -11.22 13.48
C ASP A 27 6.09 -10.42 13.76
N VAL A 28 6.13 -9.52 14.74
CA VAL A 28 5.03 -8.64 15.14
C VAL A 28 5.53 -7.21 15.37
N LEU A 29 4.78 -6.22 14.87
CA LEU A 29 5.03 -4.80 15.08
C LEU A 29 3.82 -4.11 15.72
N ASP A 30 4.06 -2.99 16.41
CA ASP A 30 2.97 -2.11 16.86
C ASP A 30 2.35 -1.40 15.64
N PHE A 31 1.04 -1.22 15.64
CA PHE A 31 0.33 -0.57 14.54
C PHE A 31 0.81 0.86 14.24
N HIS A 32 1.28 1.60 15.25
CA HIS A 32 1.82 2.95 15.08
C HIS A 32 3.27 2.97 14.58
N GLN A 33 3.84 1.84 14.18
CA GLN A 33 5.15 1.79 13.54
C GLN A 33 5.11 2.48 12.16
N SER A 34 5.91 3.52 11.98
CA SER A 34 6.07 4.22 10.70
C SER A 34 7.31 3.73 9.93
N ALA A 35 7.18 3.62 8.61
CA ALA A 35 8.29 3.35 7.69
C ALA A 35 9.08 4.63 7.31
N VAL A 36 8.47 5.80 7.50
CA VAL A 36 9.15 7.09 7.27
C VAL A 36 9.90 7.47 8.54
N VAL A 37 11.20 7.20 8.55
CA VAL A 37 12.11 7.51 9.68
C VAL A 37 12.55 8.99 9.67
N GLU A 38 12.17 9.77 8.65
CA GLU A 38 12.48 11.20 8.59
C GLU A 38 11.67 11.99 9.62
N LYS A 39 12.31 12.39 10.73
CA LYS A 39 12.02 13.54 11.61
C LYS A 39 10.56 13.83 12.02
N THR A 40 9.59 12.98 11.72
CA THR A 40 8.26 13.01 12.32
C THR A 40 8.39 12.44 13.72
N LYS A 41 7.70 13.08 14.67
CA LYS A 41 7.74 12.65 16.07
C LYS A 41 7.25 11.20 16.13
N PRO A 42 7.96 10.28 16.81
CA PRO A 42 7.48 8.91 16.94
C PRO A 42 6.06 8.93 17.51
N LEU A 43 5.16 8.18 16.87
CA LEU A 43 3.82 8.00 17.37
C LEU A 43 3.89 7.28 18.73
N PRO A 44 2.99 7.61 19.68
CA PRO A 44 2.88 6.83 20.91
C PRO A 44 2.53 5.37 20.57
N LEU A 45 2.94 4.40 21.38
CA LEU A 45 2.55 3.01 21.17
C LEU A 45 1.02 2.88 21.17
N SER A 46 0.48 2.17 20.17
CA SER A 46 -0.95 1.85 20.11
C SER A 46 -1.31 0.67 21.02
N GLY A 47 -0.36 -0.25 21.22
CA GLY A 47 -0.60 -1.56 21.82
C GLY A 47 -1.34 -2.53 20.89
N GLU A 48 -1.60 -2.16 19.63
CA GLU A 48 -2.27 -3.01 18.63
C GLU A 48 -1.20 -3.81 17.85
N PRO A 49 -1.14 -5.15 18.01
CA PRO A 49 -0.13 -5.97 17.35
C PRO A 49 -0.50 -6.27 15.89
N ILE A 50 0.41 -5.99 14.98
CA ILE A 50 0.35 -6.36 13.56
C ILE A 50 1.34 -7.49 13.30
N TYR A 51 0.82 -8.69 13.12
CA TYR A 51 1.62 -9.87 12.79
C TYR A 51 1.94 -9.92 11.31
N TYR A 52 3.21 -10.17 10.99
CA TYR A 52 3.70 -10.42 9.64
C TYR A 52 3.96 -11.90 9.43
N ALA A 53 3.67 -12.39 8.24
CA ALA A 53 3.95 -13.75 7.78
C ALA A 53 4.85 -13.70 6.54
N LEU A 54 5.75 -14.68 6.42
CA LEU A 54 6.69 -14.77 5.30
C LEU A 54 6.45 -16.07 4.55
N CYS A 55 6.20 -15.98 3.25
CA CYS A 55 6.04 -17.16 2.41
C CYS A 55 7.38 -17.89 2.23
N GLU A 56 7.42 -19.17 2.58
CA GLU A 56 8.62 -20.02 2.40
C GLU A 56 8.90 -20.34 0.92
N SER A 57 7.90 -20.24 0.05
CA SER A 57 8.04 -20.54 -1.38
C SER A 57 8.55 -19.36 -2.21
N CYS A 58 7.95 -18.17 -2.08
CA CYS A 58 8.27 -17.02 -2.93
C CYS A 58 8.86 -15.82 -2.17
N GLY A 59 8.99 -15.90 -0.85
CA GLY A 59 9.53 -14.81 -0.03
C GLY A 59 8.59 -13.61 0.15
N PHE A 60 7.33 -13.70 -0.28
CA PHE A 60 6.36 -12.62 -0.07
C PHE A 60 6.05 -12.44 1.42
N CYS A 61 6.38 -11.26 1.95
CA CYS A 61 6.11 -10.86 3.32
C CYS A 61 4.86 -9.97 3.35
N PHE A 62 3.91 -10.27 4.25
CA PHE A 62 2.67 -9.51 4.37
C PHE A 62 2.10 -9.61 5.78
N ALA A 63 1.15 -8.73 6.12
CA ALA A 63 0.42 -8.79 7.37
C ALA A 63 -0.99 -9.38 7.13
N PRO A 64 -1.27 -10.66 7.48
CA PRO A 64 -2.54 -11.30 7.16
C PRO A 64 -3.75 -10.57 7.74
N GLY A 65 -3.60 -9.99 8.94
CA GLY A 65 -4.64 -9.19 9.58
C GLY A 65 -5.01 -7.95 8.75
N ILE A 66 -4.02 -7.19 8.28
CA ILE A 66 -4.25 -6.00 7.44
C ILE A 66 -4.80 -6.40 6.06
N CYS A 67 -4.33 -7.50 5.47
CA CYS A 67 -4.86 -8.00 4.19
C CYS A 67 -6.35 -8.40 4.25
N SER A 68 -6.87 -8.69 5.44
CA SER A 68 -8.29 -9.00 5.65
C SER A 68 -9.16 -7.75 5.86
N TRP A 69 -8.56 -6.56 5.93
CA TRP A 69 -9.31 -5.33 6.18
C TRP A 69 -10.19 -4.94 5.00
N THR A 70 -11.38 -4.43 5.32
CA THR A 70 -12.23 -3.77 4.35
C THR A 70 -11.66 -2.40 3.98
N LYS A 71 -12.14 -1.82 2.88
CA LYS A 71 -11.79 -0.47 2.46
C LYS A 71 -12.07 0.56 3.57
N GLU A 72 -13.20 0.43 4.26
CA GLU A 72 -13.60 1.32 5.34
C GLU A 72 -12.63 1.25 6.52
N GLN A 73 -12.10 0.06 6.83
CA GLN A 73 -11.07 -0.08 7.86
C GLN A 73 -9.76 0.59 7.45
N PHE A 74 -9.37 0.51 6.18
CA PHE A 74 -8.22 1.26 5.66
C PHE A 74 -8.43 2.77 5.76
N GLU A 75 -9.62 3.28 5.41
CA GLU A 75 -9.95 4.71 5.54
C GLU A 75 -9.89 5.18 6.98
N GLN A 76 -10.45 4.41 7.91
CA GLN A 76 -10.48 4.79 9.32
C GLN A 76 -9.08 4.74 9.95
N LYS A 77 -8.28 3.73 9.61
CA LYS A 77 -7.03 3.44 10.33
C LYS A 77 -5.77 4.01 9.66
N ILE A 78 -5.73 4.07 8.34
CA ILE A 78 -4.53 4.47 7.57
C ILE A 78 -4.79 5.77 6.81
N TYR A 79 -5.71 5.75 5.85
CA TYR A 79 -5.95 6.85 4.91
C TYR A 79 -7.01 7.84 5.44
N ASN A 80 -6.79 8.30 6.68
CA ASN A 80 -7.64 9.28 7.35
C ASN A 80 -7.03 10.69 7.30
N GLU A 81 -7.70 11.66 7.92
CA GLU A 81 -7.26 13.07 7.99
C GLU A 81 -5.87 13.25 8.63
N GLN A 82 -5.40 12.28 9.40
CA GLN A 82 -4.10 12.31 10.07
C GLN A 82 -2.97 11.69 9.24
N TYR A 83 -3.26 11.07 8.09
CA TYR A 83 -2.25 10.42 7.25
C TYR A 83 -1.09 11.35 6.88
N SER A 84 -1.40 12.63 6.60
CA SER A 84 -0.40 13.67 6.31
C SER A 84 0.61 13.92 7.44
N LEU A 85 0.28 13.57 8.69
CA LEU A 85 1.19 13.69 9.83
C LEU A 85 2.26 12.60 9.83
N VAL A 86 1.93 11.42 9.30
CA VAL A 86 2.82 10.26 9.19
C VAL A 86 3.62 10.34 7.89
N ASP A 87 2.96 10.72 6.81
CA ASP A 87 3.55 10.77 5.48
C ASP A 87 3.28 12.12 4.78
N PRO A 88 3.95 13.22 5.16
CA PRO A 88 3.67 14.54 4.60
C PRO A 88 4.02 14.68 3.11
N HIS A 89 4.96 13.86 2.61
CA HIS A 89 5.47 13.97 1.24
C HIS A 89 4.50 13.44 0.17
N HIS A 90 3.42 12.75 0.56
CA HIS A 90 2.48 12.14 -0.38
C HIS A 90 1.73 13.16 -1.23
N ILE A 91 1.55 14.39 -0.72
CA ILE A 91 0.72 15.42 -1.35
C ILE A 91 1.39 16.00 -2.61
N ASP A 92 2.70 16.20 -2.61
CA ASP A 92 3.38 16.91 -3.70
C ASP A 92 4.80 16.39 -3.98
N HIS A 93 5.66 16.29 -2.97
CA HIS A 93 7.07 15.93 -3.18
C HIS A 93 7.25 14.55 -3.83
N ARG A 94 6.58 13.52 -3.29
CA ARG A 94 6.64 12.16 -3.86
C ARG A 94 6.04 12.07 -5.27
N PRO A 95 4.79 12.50 -5.53
CA PRO A 95 4.23 12.36 -6.88
C PRO A 95 5.03 13.13 -7.94
N ARG A 96 5.64 14.29 -7.61
CA ARG A 96 6.55 15.00 -8.52
C ARG A 96 7.87 14.26 -8.74
N GLY A 97 8.47 13.71 -7.68
CA GLY A 97 9.67 12.89 -7.79
C GLY A 97 9.43 11.65 -8.65
N ASN A 98 8.29 10.99 -8.47
CA ASN A 98 7.87 9.86 -9.30
C ASN A 98 7.67 10.27 -10.76
N ALA A 99 7.02 11.40 -11.04
CA ALA A 99 6.88 11.90 -12.40
C ALA A 99 8.24 12.18 -13.06
N ALA A 100 9.17 12.81 -12.33
CA ALA A 100 10.53 13.03 -12.82
C ALA A 100 11.26 11.71 -13.13
N MET A 101 11.10 10.70 -12.27
CA MET A 101 11.67 9.37 -12.50
C MET A 101 11.10 8.70 -13.76
N VAL A 102 9.78 8.73 -13.96
CA VAL A 102 9.12 8.18 -15.16
C VAL A 102 9.63 8.89 -16.41
N LEU A 103 9.67 10.23 -16.41
CA LEU A 103 10.17 11.02 -17.54
C LEU A 103 11.66 10.75 -17.82
N GLN A 104 12.48 10.55 -16.79
CA GLN A 104 13.90 10.22 -16.96
C GLN A 104 14.09 8.82 -17.55
N MET A 105 13.27 7.84 -17.13
CA MET A 105 13.40 6.45 -17.57
C MET A 105 12.88 6.23 -18.99
N PHE A 106 11.77 6.89 -19.35
CA PHE A 106 11.06 6.60 -20.60
C PHE A 106 11.10 7.78 -21.60
N GLY A 107 11.51 8.97 -21.18
CA GLY A 107 11.56 10.15 -22.04
C GLY A 107 10.17 10.67 -22.42
N LEU A 108 10.08 11.20 -23.64
CA LEU A 108 8.80 11.60 -24.21
C LEU A 108 7.99 10.35 -24.60
N PRO A 109 6.69 10.34 -24.30
CA PRO A 109 5.86 9.17 -24.54
C PRO A 109 5.62 8.96 -26.03
N SER A 110 5.54 7.69 -26.43
CA SER A 110 4.82 7.35 -27.65
C SER A 110 3.33 7.68 -27.46
N PRO A 111 2.64 8.26 -28.46
CA PRO A 111 1.18 8.48 -28.39
C PRO A 111 0.36 7.20 -28.15
N ALA A 112 0.97 6.02 -28.32
CA ALA A 112 0.32 4.74 -28.04
C ALA A 112 0.37 4.34 -26.55
N ILE A 113 1.21 4.98 -25.73
CA ILE A 113 1.36 4.62 -24.32
C ILE A 113 0.29 5.33 -23.50
N ARG A 114 -0.51 4.52 -22.81
CA ARG A 114 -1.48 4.96 -21.79
C ARG A 114 -0.95 4.58 -20.43
N HIS A 115 -0.97 5.52 -19.50
CA HIS A 115 -0.45 5.35 -18.15
C HIS A 115 -1.59 5.44 -17.13
N LEU A 116 -1.68 4.44 -16.25
CA LEU A 116 -2.59 4.43 -15.09
C LEU A 116 -1.76 4.55 -13.81
N ASP A 117 -2.03 5.61 -13.05
CA ASP A 117 -1.50 5.84 -11.71
C ASP A 117 -2.53 5.35 -10.66
N TYR A 118 -2.45 4.07 -10.30
CA TYR A 118 -3.32 3.48 -9.29
C TYR A 118 -2.79 3.79 -7.87
N GLY A 119 -3.63 4.39 -7.03
CA GLY A 119 -3.21 4.98 -5.74
C GLY A 119 -2.56 6.35 -5.91
N GLY A 120 -2.94 7.09 -6.96
CA GLY A 120 -2.34 8.39 -7.31
C GLY A 120 -2.71 9.55 -6.36
N GLY A 121 -3.52 9.31 -5.33
CA GLY A 121 -3.97 10.32 -4.38
C GLY A 121 -4.65 11.50 -5.08
N ASN A 122 -4.05 12.69 -4.96
CA ASN A 122 -4.56 13.92 -5.58
C ASN A 122 -4.22 14.08 -7.08
N GLY A 123 -3.64 13.05 -7.71
CA GLY A 123 -3.37 12.99 -9.15
C GLY A 123 -2.23 13.88 -9.65
N VAL A 124 -1.37 14.41 -8.76
CA VAL A 124 -0.25 15.29 -9.14
C VAL A 124 0.68 14.62 -10.15
N LEU A 125 1.02 13.34 -9.97
CA LEU A 125 1.90 12.61 -10.88
C LEU A 125 1.29 12.58 -12.29
N SER A 126 0.04 12.14 -12.40
CA SER A 126 -0.64 12.05 -13.68
C SER A 126 -0.77 13.40 -14.38
N ARG A 127 -1.04 14.48 -13.63
CA ARG A 127 -1.08 15.84 -14.20
C ARG A 127 0.28 16.27 -14.75
N VAL A 128 1.36 16.06 -14.01
CA VAL A 128 2.73 16.41 -14.46
C VAL A 128 3.12 15.59 -15.70
N LEU A 129 2.79 14.30 -15.76
CA LEU A 129 3.03 13.49 -16.95
C LEU A 129 2.20 13.98 -18.14
N ALA A 130 0.94 14.35 -17.93
CA ALA A 130 0.08 14.90 -18.99
C ALA A 130 0.63 16.23 -19.56
N GLU A 131 1.15 17.11 -18.71
CA GLU A 131 1.85 18.34 -19.12
C GLU A 131 3.10 18.05 -19.96
N ALA A 132 3.75 16.90 -19.75
CA ALA A 132 4.86 16.40 -20.55
C ALA A 132 4.44 15.59 -21.80
N GLY A 133 3.14 15.53 -22.10
CA GLY A 133 2.58 14.88 -23.29
C GLY A 133 2.13 13.44 -23.12
N TRP A 134 2.10 12.89 -21.90
CA TRP A 134 1.62 11.52 -21.65
C TRP A 134 0.10 11.45 -21.62
N GLN A 135 -0.45 10.32 -22.07
CA GLN A 135 -1.83 9.95 -21.76
C GLN A 135 -1.87 9.31 -20.38
N SER A 136 -1.96 10.13 -19.33
CA SER A 136 -1.92 9.67 -17.94
C SER A 136 -3.26 9.84 -17.24
N THR A 137 -3.71 8.81 -16.54
CA THR A 137 -4.94 8.81 -15.73
C THR A 137 -4.61 8.40 -14.30
N SER A 138 -5.10 9.16 -13.33
CA SER A 138 -5.01 8.81 -11.91
C SER A 138 -6.29 8.14 -11.46
N TYR A 139 -6.16 7.13 -10.60
CA TYR A 139 -7.27 6.57 -9.85
C TYR A 139 -6.81 6.21 -8.45
N ASP A 140 -7.49 6.71 -7.43
CA ASP A 140 -7.27 6.32 -6.05
C ASP A 140 -8.60 5.91 -5.38
N PRO A 141 -8.73 4.68 -4.84
CA PRO A 141 -9.98 4.24 -4.25
C PRO A 141 -10.43 5.09 -3.06
N PHE A 142 -9.54 5.80 -2.37
CA PHE A 142 -9.85 6.61 -1.19
C PHE A 142 -10.18 8.08 -1.53
N VAL A 143 -9.81 8.53 -2.74
CA VAL A 143 -10.11 9.87 -3.26
C VAL A 143 -11.26 9.81 -4.27
N ASP A 144 -11.20 8.91 -5.25
CA ASP A 144 -12.13 8.79 -6.37
C ASP A 144 -13.28 7.81 -6.07
N ARG A 145 -14.02 8.06 -4.98
CA ARG A 145 -15.01 7.12 -4.41
C ARG A 145 -16.15 6.76 -5.36
N ASP A 146 -16.55 7.72 -6.20
CA ASP A 146 -17.67 7.55 -7.14
C ASP A 146 -17.22 7.00 -8.50
N LEU A 147 -15.91 6.97 -8.76
CA LEU A 147 -15.34 6.53 -10.02
C LEU A 147 -15.22 5.01 -10.03
N GLN A 148 -15.78 4.38 -11.06
CA GLN A 148 -15.68 2.94 -11.27
C GLN A 148 -14.39 2.64 -12.04
N PRO A 149 -13.45 1.83 -11.51
CA PRO A 149 -12.20 1.51 -12.20
C PRO A 149 -12.40 0.98 -13.63
N GLN A 150 -13.49 0.25 -13.85
CA GLN A 150 -13.84 -0.35 -15.14
C GLN A 150 -14.15 0.72 -16.22
N THR A 151 -14.45 1.96 -15.83
CA THR A 151 -14.73 3.06 -16.76
C THR A 151 -13.48 3.84 -17.16
N LEU A 152 -12.31 3.56 -16.56
CA LEU A 152 -11.05 4.26 -16.86
C LEU A 152 -10.50 3.93 -18.25
N GLY A 153 -11.03 2.89 -18.90
CA GLY A 153 -10.56 2.40 -20.19
C GLY A 153 -9.52 1.29 -20.03
N GLN A 154 -8.74 1.12 -21.09
CA GLN A 154 -7.69 0.10 -21.22
C GLN A 154 -6.31 0.76 -21.12
N PHE A 155 -5.31 0.05 -20.61
CA PHE A 155 -3.94 0.56 -20.38
C PHE A 155 -2.85 -0.41 -20.84
N ASP A 156 -3.28 -1.50 -21.48
CA ASP A 156 -2.52 -2.48 -22.26
C ASP A 156 -2.00 -1.90 -23.59
#